data_AF-A0A949CUF3-F1
#
_entry.id   AF-A0A949CUF3-F1
#
_cell.length_a   1.000
_cell.length_b   1.000
_cell.length_c   1.000
_cell.angle_alpha   90.00
_cell.angle_beta   90.00
_cell.angle_gamma   90.00
#
_symmetry.space_group_name_H-M   'P 1'
#
loop_
_entity.id
_entity.type
_entity.pdbx_description
1 polymer ?
#
loop_
_entity_poly.entity_id
_entity_poly.type
_entity_poly.pdbx_seq_one_letter_code
_entity_poly.pdbx_strand_id
1 'polypeptide(L)'
;MRSNPFNPLTETLNLSSRNGPEVTARTHSLIRHYALQDTYKRDPEECLIRLQELVTDEKGAEKVYAISELAYIIGRKSEASGDDANALDMYSVAVSNAYLYLFCPDLDIARNPYDPQFRGACDLYNTSLEATLRLVSKQGQLKPGNSYRIKTLMKDYDVQVVSRGSWQDGDFDHLSFCSDYRVKGFEAANVSYGVGVPMIAVRRPRTDSVPTERYYPEGLSFPVTALLRVTSPTLHTVRDSQHRHPCVLELHDPLDSTDIQLNSRLVPLQSDLSTPLAYFLDNPKFREQTNSTLGFIDPSRTEKLRGVYMLEPFDPNRVPVVMVHGLWSSPLTWMPMFNDLRSFQELRRNYQFWFYQYPTGQPFWVSATQMRSDLHELRQSLDPKLQYPVLDNIVLVGHSMGGLISRMQTIESGEEFWRILSDKPFNALHGDDTELQRLAAALFFHPNPSIKRVVTIGTPHRGSDYANDATRWLGKKLIKLPNSITDVGNSLIRQNPGTFRNTELLTTTTSIDSLSPESPIFPTMLRAPRAPWVLYHNIIGVISKSNWFGKE
;
A
#
# COMPACT_ATOMS: atom_id res chain seq x y z
N MET A 1 1.30 -16.52 -7.45
CA MET A 1 1.15 -17.43 -6.30
C MET A 1 2.32 -18.41 -6.27
N ARG A 2 2.77 -18.84 -5.08
CA ARG A 2 3.75 -19.93 -4.92
C ARG A 2 3.03 -21.28 -5.00
N SER A 3 3.74 -22.34 -5.37
CA SER A 3 3.21 -23.71 -5.29
C SER A 3 3.08 -24.19 -3.84
N ASN A 4 4.03 -23.77 -2.99
CA ASN A 4 3.99 -23.96 -1.55
C ASN A 4 4.19 -22.61 -0.85
N PRO A 5 3.45 -22.33 0.25
CA PRO A 5 3.67 -21.14 1.05
C PRO A 5 5.12 -21.06 1.55
N PHE A 6 5.65 -19.84 1.68
CA PHE A 6 6.95 -19.63 2.33
C PHE A 6 6.89 -20.06 3.79
N ASN A 7 7.90 -20.78 4.27
CA ASN A 7 8.00 -21.21 5.66
C ASN A 7 9.46 -21.12 6.13
N PRO A 8 9.78 -20.28 7.13
CA PRO A 8 11.16 -20.11 7.61
C PRO A 8 11.71 -21.34 8.35
N LEU A 9 10.84 -22.26 8.80
CA LEU A 9 11.22 -23.48 9.48
C LEU A 9 11.53 -24.64 8.51
N THR A 10 11.35 -24.46 7.20
CA THR A 10 11.54 -25.54 6.21
C THR A 10 12.93 -26.15 6.26
N GLU A 11 13.98 -25.33 6.28
CA GLU A 11 15.37 -25.80 6.37
C GLU A 11 15.69 -26.29 7.79
N THR A 12 15.34 -25.50 8.80
CA THR A 12 15.70 -25.79 10.20
C THR A 12 15.09 -27.09 10.74
N LEU A 13 13.85 -27.39 10.36
CA LEU A 13 13.12 -28.59 10.80
C LEU A 13 13.06 -29.68 9.71
N ASN A 14 13.80 -29.52 8.62
CA ASN A 14 13.84 -30.48 7.51
C ASN A 14 12.45 -30.85 6.97
N LEU A 15 11.53 -29.88 6.88
CA LEU A 15 10.11 -30.12 6.56
C LEU A 15 9.89 -30.76 5.18
N SER A 16 10.86 -30.64 4.28
CA SER A 16 10.84 -31.20 2.92
C SER A 16 11.69 -32.47 2.75
N SER A 17 12.26 -32.99 3.83
CA SER A 17 13.09 -34.20 3.76
C SER A 17 12.25 -35.45 3.54
N ARG A 18 12.85 -36.50 2.94
CA ARG A 18 12.19 -37.80 2.76
C ARG A 18 11.90 -38.50 4.09
N ASN A 19 12.68 -38.22 5.13
CA ASN A 19 12.51 -38.80 6.47
C ASN A 19 11.44 -38.05 7.28
N GLY A 20 10.91 -36.96 6.73
CA GLY A 20 9.94 -36.09 7.40
C GLY A 20 10.60 -35.05 8.30
N PRO A 21 9.78 -34.25 8.99
CA PRO A 21 10.25 -33.19 9.89
C PRO A 21 10.87 -33.76 11.17
N GLU A 22 11.96 -33.13 11.63
CA GLU A 22 12.74 -33.52 12.81
C GLU A 22 13.01 -32.33 13.73
N VAL A 23 13.09 -32.60 15.04
CA VAL A 23 13.44 -31.61 16.07
C VAL A 23 14.89 -31.12 15.91
N THR A 24 15.18 -29.92 16.38
CA THR A 24 16.55 -29.37 16.35
C THR A 24 17.47 -30.11 17.31
N ALA A 25 18.79 -29.97 17.12
CA ALA A 25 19.80 -30.61 17.97
C ALA A 25 19.68 -30.24 19.46
N ARG A 26 19.22 -29.02 19.78
CA ARG A 26 18.98 -28.58 21.16
C ARG A 26 17.78 -29.30 21.78
N THR A 27 16.65 -29.34 21.08
CA THR A 27 15.47 -30.10 21.52
C THR A 27 15.78 -31.59 21.65
N HIS A 28 16.51 -32.18 20.69
CA HIS A 28 16.95 -33.57 20.78
C HIS A 28 17.85 -33.82 22.01
N SER A 29 18.74 -32.88 22.34
CA SER A 29 19.61 -32.98 23.53
C SER A 29 18.79 -32.93 24.83
N LEU A 30 17.76 -32.08 24.89
CA LEU A 30 16.82 -32.00 26.01
C LEU A 30 16.01 -33.30 26.16
N ILE A 31 15.43 -33.81 25.06
CA ILE A 31 14.69 -35.09 25.04
C ILE A 31 15.59 -36.22 25.55
N ARG A 32 16.87 -36.24 25.15
CA ARG A 32 17.84 -37.23 25.65
C ARG A 32 18.14 -37.04 27.14
N HIS A 33 18.28 -35.80 27.61
CA HIS A 33 18.56 -35.50 29.03
C HIS A 33 17.49 -36.07 29.96
N TYR A 34 16.22 -36.02 29.55
CA TYR A 34 15.08 -36.59 30.29
C TYR A 34 14.76 -38.04 29.93
N ALA A 35 15.65 -38.75 29.21
CA ALA A 35 15.47 -40.14 28.79
C ALA A 35 14.19 -40.41 27.96
N LEU A 36 13.73 -39.42 27.18
CA LEU A 36 12.53 -39.51 26.33
C LEU A 36 12.84 -39.88 24.87
N GLN A 37 14.08 -40.22 24.53
CA GLN A 37 14.51 -40.43 23.14
C GLN A 37 13.81 -41.60 22.45
N ASP A 38 13.62 -42.72 23.15
CA ASP A 38 12.92 -43.89 22.59
C ASP A 38 11.42 -43.62 22.46
N THR A 39 10.85 -42.89 23.42
CA THR A 39 9.46 -42.42 23.36
C THR A 39 9.25 -41.52 22.15
N TYR A 40 10.09 -40.51 21.93
CA TYR A 40 10.01 -39.62 20.75
C TYR A 40 10.04 -40.39 19.42
N LYS A 41 10.88 -41.43 19.29
CA LYS A 41 10.96 -42.22 18.06
C LYS A 41 9.72 -43.08 17.81
N ARG A 42 9.12 -43.62 18.87
CA ARG A 42 7.98 -44.53 18.79
C ARG A 42 6.65 -43.80 18.75
N ASP A 43 6.50 -42.79 19.60
CA ASP A 43 5.28 -42.04 19.85
C ASP A 43 5.62 -40.58 20.24
N PRO A 44 5.74 -39.69 19.24
CA PRO A 44 6.01 -38.27 19.47
C PRO A 44 4.95 -37.57 20.34
N GLU A 45 3.69 -38.00 20.29
CA GLU A 45 2.60 -37.39 21.07
C GLU A 45 2.74 -37.75 22.56
N GLU A 46 3.03 -39.01 22.89
CA GLU A 46 3.37 -39.40 24.27
C GLU A 46 4.61 -38.65 24.75
N CYS A 47 5.63 -38.47 23.91
CA CYS A 47 6.80 -37.66 24.26
C CYS A 47 6.43 -36.20 24.57
N LEU A 48 5.50 -35.62 23.81
CA LEU A 48 5.00 -34.26 24.05
C LEU A 48 4.28 -34.16 25.39
N ILE A 49 3.41 -35.12 25.72
CA ILE A 49 2.70 -35.19 27.00
C ILE A 49 3.70 -35.23 28.16
N ARG A 50 4.72 -36.09 28.08
CA ARG A 50 5.77 -36.18 29.11
C ARG A 50 6.56 -34.88 29.27
N LEU A 51 6.88 -34.19 28.18
CA LEU A 51 7.54 -32.88 28.26
C LEU A 51 6.65 -31.82 28.93
N GLN A 52 5.34 -31.84 28.66
CA GLN A 52 4.39 -30.95 29.32
C GLN A 52 4.25 -31.21 30.83
N GLU A 53 4.27 -32.48 31.25
CA GLU A 53 4.34 -32.86 32.66
C GLU A 53 5.58 -32.27 33.33
N LEU A 54 6.76 -32.40 32.71
CA LEU A 54 8.03 -31.89 33.23
C LEU A 54 8.08 -30.36 33.40
N VAL A 55 7.42 -29.59 32.52
CA VAL A 55 7.35 -28.12 32.65
C VAL A 55 6.51 -27.69 33.85
N THR A 56 5.56 -28.52 34.27
CA THR A 56 4.74 -28.26 35.46
C THR A 56 5.58 -28.34 36.74
N ASP A 57 6.60 -29.22 36.74
CA ASP A 57 7.43 -29.51 37.91
C ASP A 57 8.73 -28.68 37.95
N GLU A 58 9.35 -28.41 36.79
CA GLU A 58 10.61 -27.68 36.70
C GLU A 58 10.57 -26.62 35.58
N LYS A 59 10.32 -25.37 35.97
CA LYS A 59 10.27 -24.21 35.05
C LYS A 59 11.57 -24.12 34.24
N GLY A 60 11.46 -24.10 32.91
CA GLY A 60 12.62 -23.97 32.03
C GLY A 60 12.24 -23.52 30.63
N ALA A 61 12.90 -22.46 30.15
CA ALA A 61 12.66 -21.91 28.81
C ALA A 61 12.94 -22.94 27.71
N GLU A 62 13.97 -23.77 27.86
CA GLU A 62 14.31 -24.83 26.90
C GLU A 62 13.20 -25.86 26.72
N LYS A 63 12.51 -26.22 27.82
CA LYS A 63 11.39 -27.17 27.78
C LYS A 63 10.19 -26.59 27.04
N VAL A 64 9.84 -25.33 27.33
CA VAL A 64 8.75 -24.63 26.65
C VAL A 64 9.03 -24.50 25.15
N TYR A 65 10.26 -24.20 24.77
CA TYR A 65 10.69 -24.20 23.37
C TYR A 65 10.55 -25.60 22.74
N ALA A 66 11.06 -26.64 23.40
CA ALA A 66 11.00 -28.02 22.91
C ALA A 66 9.55 -28.52 22.71
N ILE A 67 8.64 -28.20 23.63
CA ILE A 67 7.20 -28.48 23.49
C ILE A 67 6.65 -27.78 22.25
N SER A 68 6.98 -26.50 22.06
CA SER A 68 6.52 -25.75 20.89
C SER A 68 7.01 -26.37 19.59
N GLU A 69 8.28 -26.74 19.51
CA GLU A 69 8.89 -27.32 18.31
C GLU A 69 8.32 -28.70 18.01
N LEU A 70 8.21 -29.57 19.02
CA LEU A 70 7.67 -30.91 18.87
C LEU A 70 6.20 -30.89 18.47
N ALA A 71 5.38 -30.05 19.11
CA ALA A 71 3.97 -29.87 18.76
C ALA A 71 3.82 -29.39 17.31
N TYR A 72 4.64 -28.43 16.87
CA TYR A 72 4.61 -27.98 15.47
C TYR A 72 4.89 -29.12 14.49
N ILE A 73 5.89 -29.97 14.77
CA ILE A 73 6.24 -31.13 13.95
C ILE A 73 5.10 -32.15 13.90
N ILE A 74 4.47 -32.45 15.03
CA ILE A 74 3.30 -33.35 15.08
C ILE A 74 2.15 -32.75 14.27
N GLY A 75 1.86 -31.47 14.45
CA GLY A 75 0.83 -30.76 13.67
C GLY A 75 1.06 -30.83 12.16
N ARG A 76 2.31 -30.67 11.70
CA ARG A 76 2.68 -30.85 10.28
C ARG A 76 2.40 -32.26 9.77
N LYS A 77 2.68 -33.29 10.59
CA LYS A 77 2.41 -34.69 10.24
C LYS A 77 0.91 -34.96 10.18
N SER A 78 0.15 -34.47 11.17
CA SER A 78 -1.32 -34.63 11.22
C SER A 78 -2.01 -33.92 10.05
N GLU A 79 -1.57 -32.71 9.69
CA GLU A 79 -2.07 -31.99 8.52
C GLU A 79 -1.78 -32.76 7.23
N ALA A 80 -0.57 -33.32 7.08
CA ALA A 80 -0.21 -34.12 5.91
C ALA A 80 -1.02 -35.43 5.80
N SER A 81 -1.47 -36.01 6.92
CA SER A 81 -2.38 -37.17 6.93
C SER A 81 -3.87 -36.81 6.80
N GLY A 82 -4.22 -35.52 6.73
CA GLY A 82 -5.61 -35.05 6.62
C GLY A 82 -6.38 -34.99 7.94
N ASP A 83 -5.70 -35.10 9.09
CA ASP A 83 -6.29 -34.91 10.41
C ASP A 83 -6.19 -33.44 10.84
N ASP A 84 -7.05 -32.61 10.22
CA ASP A 84 -7.10 -31.16 10.46
C ASP A 84 -7.44 -30.83 11.93
N ALA A 85 -8.14 -31.72 12.65
CA ALA A 85 -8.52 -31.51 14.04
C ALA A 85 -7.32 -31.65 14.98
N ASN A 86 -6.56 -32.75 14.85
CA ASN A 86 -5.33 -32.93 15.60
C ASN A 86 -4.27 -31.89 15.20
N ALA A 87 -4.17 -31.57 13.90
CA ALA A 87 -3.27 -30.51 13.43
C ALA A 87 -3.56 -29.17 14.10
N LEU A 88 -4.83 -28.78 14.19
CA LEU A 88 -5.25 -27.54 14.85
C LEU A 88 -4.89 -27.52 16.35
N ASP A 89 -5.09 -28.62 17.07
CA ASP A 89 -4.72 -28.73 18.48
C ASP A 89 -3.21 -28.58 18.65
N MET A 90 -2.43 -29.31 17.86
CA MET A 90 -0.96 -29.28 17.92
C MET A 90 -0.37 -27.91 17.54
N TYR A 91 -0.89 -27.25 16.50
CA TYR A 91 -0.46 -25.88 16.20
C TYR A 91 -0.85 -24.90 17.31
N SER A 92 -2.00 -25.09 17.97
CA SER A 92 -2.40 -24.27 19.11
C SER A 92 -1.46 -24.46 20.30
N VAL A 93 -1.02 -25.69 20.58
CA VAL A 93 0.01 -25.98 21.58
C VAL A 93 1.33 -25.30 21.22
N ALA A 94 1.73 -25.36 19.94
CA ALA A 94 2.95 -24.72 19.46
C ALA A 94 2.92 -23.19 19.62
N VAL A 95 1.88 -22.51 19.12
CA VAL A 95 1.71 -21.05 19.27
C VAL A 95 1.74 -20.63 20.73
N SER A 96 0.99 -21.33 21.57
CA SER A 96 0.88 -21.01 23.00
C SER A 96 2.24 -21.11 23.71
N ASN A 97 2.97 -22.21 23.49
CA ASN A 97 4.28 -22.38 24.11
C ASN A 97 5.33 -21.43 23.55
N ALA A 98 5.35 -21.16 22.25
CA ALA A 98 6.22 -20.13 21.68
C ALA A 98 5.92 -18.74 22.28
N TYR A 99 4.64 -18.39 22.47
CA TYR A 99 4.24 -17.15 23.13
C TYR A 99 4.71 -17.10 24.59
N LEU A 100 4.56 -18.20 25.35
CA LEU A 100 5.07 -18.28 26.73
C LEU A 100 6.58 -18.11 26.78
N TYR A 101 7.32 -18.78 25.88
CA TYR A 101 8.77 -18.60 25.77
C TYR A 101 9.14 -17.13 25.56
N LEU A 102 8.44 -16.43 24.66
CA LEU A 102 8.73 -15.05 24.28
C LEU A 102 8.30 -14.00 25.32
N PHE A 103 7.20 -14.24 26.04
CA PHE A 103 6.54 -13.18 26.81
C PHE A 103 6.19 -13.54 28.26
N CYS A 104 6.26 -14.80 28.69
CA CYS A 104 5.94 -15.14 30.08
C CYS A 104 6.97 -14.52 31.04
N PRO A 105 6.56 -13.72 32.04
CA PRO A 105 7.49 -13.09 32.98
C PRO A 105 8.35 -14.08 33.76
N ASP A 106 7.84 -15.28 34.03
CA ASP A 106 8.56 -16.34 34.75
C ASP A 106 9.85 -16.79 34.05
N LEU A 107 9.96 -16.55 32.74
CA LEU A 107 11.11 -16.95 31.92
C LEU A 107 12.07 -15.78 31.64
N ASP A 108 11.81 -14.59 32.20
CA ASP A 108 12.58 -13.38 31.90
C ASP A 108 14.07 -13.52 32.23
N ILE A 109 14.40 -14.21 33.31
CA ILE A 109 15.79 -14.42 33.77
C ILE A 109 16.58 -15.31 32.79
N ALA A 110 15.91 -16.29 32.17
CA ALA A 110 16.56 -17.26 31.27
C ALA A 110 16.52 -16.83 29.80
N ARG A 111 15.69 -15.84 29.44
CA ARG A 111 15.47 -15.41 28.06
C ARG A 111 16.59 -14.50 27.58
N ASN A 112 17.23 -14.88 26.47
CA ASN A 112 18.27 -14.11 25.82
C ASN A 112 17.90 -13.78 24.36
N PRO A 113 17.53 -12.53 24.03
CA PRO A 113 17.22 -12.12 22.65
C PRO A 113 18.36 -12.30 21.63
N TYR A 114 19.61 -12.45 22.10
CA TYR A 114 20.78 -12.72 21.27
C TYR A 114 21.03 -14.20 21.00
N ASP A 115 20.32 -15.11 21.69
CA ASP A 115 20.41 -16.53 21.40
C ASP A 115 19.62 -16.84 20.10
N PRO A 116 20.20 -17.54 19.11
CA PRO A 116 19.46 -18.00 17.92
C PRO A 116 18.14 -18.73 18.22
N GLN A 117 18.03 -19.41 19.38
CA GLN A 117 16.78 -20.02 19.81
C GLN A 117 15.65 -19.01 20.01
N PHE A 118 15.97 -17.76 20.41
CA PHE A 118 14.97 -16.70 20.51
C PHE A 118 14.36 -16.38 19.14
N ARG A 119 15.18 -16.31 18.08
CA ARG A 119 14.66 -16.19 16.71
C ARG A 119 13.84 -17.41 16.31
N GLY A 120 14.32 -18.61 16.63
CA GLY A 120 13.56 -19.85 16.43
C GLY A 120 12.18 -19.83 17.09
N ALA A 121 12.07 -19.23 18.29
CA ALA A 121 10.79 -19.09 18.99
C ALA A 121 9.86 -18.08 18.30
N CYS A 122 10.39 -16.99 17.75
CA CYS A 122 9.62 -16.08 16.90
C CYS A 122 9.10 -16.81 15.64
N ASP A 123 9.97 -17.58 14.97
CA ASP A 123 9.59 -18.35 13.77
C ASP A 123 8.56 -19.44 14.07
N LEU A 124 8.70 -20.14 15.20
CA LEU A 124 7.71 -21.11 15.69
C LEU A 124 6.37 -20.43 16.01
N TYR A 125 6.39 -19.29 16.70
CA TYR A 125 5.16 -18.55 16.99
C TYR A 125 4.46 -18.11 15.70
N ASN A 126 5.18 -17.44 14.79
CA ASN A 126 4.62 -16.90 13.55
C ASN A 126 4.09 -18.03 12.66
N THR A 127 4.88 -19.08 12.45
CA THR A 127 4.52 -20.17 11.52
C THR A 127 3.41 -21.05 12.08
N SER A 128 3.41 -21.34 13.38
CA SER A 128 2.32 -22.07 14.02
C SER A 128 1.03 -21.25 14.01
N LEU A 129 1.11 -19.93 14.22
CA LEU A 129 -0.06 -19.04 14.18
C LEU A 129 -0.64 -19.00 12.78
N GLU A 130 0.21 -18.89 11.76
CA GLU A 130 -0.23 -18.95 10.37
C GLU A 130 -0.94 -20.28 10.06
N ALA A 131 -0.37 -21.42 10.50
CA ALA A 131 -0.98 -22.73 10.29
C ALA A 131 -2.35 -22.85 10.99
N THR A 132 -2.48 -22.39 12.23
CA THR A 132 -3.76 -22.27 12.93
C THR A 132 -4.75 -21.41 12.16
N LEU A 133 -4.34 -20.21 11.73
CA LEU A 133 -5.21 -19.27 11.00
C LEU A 133 -5.67 -19.84 9.66
N ARG A 134 -4.83 -20.61 8.97
CA ARG A 134 -5.20 -21.30 7.72
C ARG A 134 -6.31 -22.32 7.94
N LEU A 135 -6.20 -23.15 8.98
CA LEU A 135 -7.24 -24.13 9.34
C LEU A 135 -8.55 -23.45 9.75
N VAL A 136 -8.48 -22.37 10.54
CA VAL A 136 -9.65 -21.56 10.92
C VAL A 136 -10.27 -20.89 9.70
N SER A 137 -9.45 -20.38 8.77
CA SER A 137 -9.92 -19.75 7.53
C SER A 137 -10.64 -20.73 6.61
N LYS A 138 -10.22 -22.01 6.53
CA LYS A 138 -10.95 -23.06 5.77
C LYS A 138 -12.39 -23.23 6.25
N GLN A 139 -12.66 -22.93 7.53
CA GLN A 139 -13.99 -23.02 8.15
C GLN A 139 -14.82 -21.73 7.97
N GLY A 140 -14.29 -20.71 7.27
CA GLY A 140 -14.96 -19.41 7.06
C GLY A 140 -14.95 -18.49 8.29
N GLN A 141 -14.11 -18.78 9.27
CA GLN A 141 -14.13 -18.20 10.62
C GLN A 141 -13.05 -17.12 10.85
N LEU A 142 -12.49 -16.48 9.83
CA LEU A 142 -11.51 -15.41 10.04
C LEU A 142 -12.06 -14.07 9.56
N LYS A 143 -12.84 -13.40 10.41
CA LYS A 143 -13.41 -12.08 10.16
C LYS A 143 -13.30 -11.19 11.40
N PRO A 144 -12.84 -9.93 11.27
CA PRO A 144 -12.83 -8.97 12.38
C PRO A 144 -14.24 -8.73 12.95
N GLY A 145 -14.32 -8.39 14.23
CA GLY A 145 -15.59 -8.13 14.94
C GLY A 145 -16.32 -9.39 15.41
N ASN A 146 -15.87 -10.58 15.01
CA ASN A 146 -16.42 -11.84 15.46
C ASN A 146 -15.60 -12.45 16.60
N SER A 147 -16.28 -13.24 17.43
CA SER A 147 -15.65 -14.12 18.42
C SER A 147 -15.85 -15.57 18.01
N TYR A 148 -14.79 -16.35 18.10
CA TYR A 148 -14.76 -17.75 17.68
C TYR A 148 -14.46 -18.63 18.86
N ARG A 149 -15.18 -19.76 18.96
CA ARG A 149 -14.83 -20.80 19.90
C ARG A 149 -14.00 -21.87 19.20
N ILE A 150 -12.70 -21.90 19.49
CA ILE A 150 -11.82 -22.98 19.06
C ILE A 150 -11.90 -24.06 20.11
N LYS A 151 -12.55 -25.18 19.76
CA LYS A 151 -12.53 -26.39 20.58
C LYS A 151 -11.36 -27.25 20.14
N THR A 152 -10.46 -27.53 21.06
CA THR A 152 -9.43 -28.54 20.86
C THR A 152 -9.77 -29.78 21.68
N LEU A 153 -9.04 -30.89 21.48
CA LEU A 153 -9.26 -32.13 22.25
C LEU A 153 -9.07 -31.92 23.76
N MET A 154 -8.31 -30.88 24.14
CA MET A 154 -7.93 -30.61 25.52
C MET A 154 -8.55 -29.35 26.11
N LYS A 155 -8.90 -28.33 25.32
CA LYS A 155 -9.34 -27.01 25.81
C LYS A 155 -10.32 -26.30 24.87
N ASP A 156 -11.16 -25.44 25.46
CA ASP A 156 -12.02 -24.49 24.74
C ASP A 156 -11.41 -23.08 24.81
N TYR A 157 -11.15 -22.45 23.67
CA TYR A 157 -10.67 -21.08 23.58
C TYR A 157 -11.76 -20.19 22.98
N ASP A 158 -12.10 -19.10 23.64
CA ASP A 158 -12.89 -18.01 23.04
C ASP A 158 -11.90 -16.96 22.50
N VAL A 159 -11.79 -16.86 21.17
CA VAL A 159 -10.87 -15.97 20.47
C VAL A 159 -11.67 -14.83 19.84
N GLN A 160 -11.51 -13.62 20.38
CA GLN A 160 -12.05 -12.42 19.76
C GLN A 160 -11.10 -11.92 18.67
N VAL A 161 -11.61 -11.56 17.49
CA VAL A 161 -10.82 -10.95 16.41
C VAL A 161 -11.09 -9.45 16.37
N VAL A 162 -10.02 -8.65 16.48
CA VAL A 162 -10.13 -7.19 16.60
C VAL A 162 -9.18 -6.51 15.61
N SER A 163 -9.67 -5.52 14.87
CA SER A 163 -8.80 -4.59 14.13
C SER A 163 -8.10 -3.61 15.08
N ARG A 164 -6.82 -3.35 14.82
CA ARG A 164 -5.98 -2.35 15.47
C ARG A 164 -5.32 -1.49 14.39
N GLY A 165 -5.77 -0.25 14.28
CA GLY A 165 -5.25 0.71 13.30
C GLY A 165 -6.33 1.64 12.80
N SER A 166 -6.04 2.27 11.66
CA SER A 166 -6.89 3.25 11.01
C SER A 166 -8.09 2.62 10.29
N TRP A 167 -7.99 1.35 9.92
CA TRP A 167 -9.09 0.57 9.35
C TRP A 167 -10.02 0.00 10.43
N GLN A 168 -11.32 0.07 10.18
CA GLN A 168 -12.37 -0.47 11.06
C GLN A 168 -12.69 -1.93 10.71
N ASP A 169 -13.27 -2.69 11.65
CA ASP A 169 -13.64 -4.09 11.42
C ASP A 169 -14.51 -4.30 10.16
N GLY A 170 -15.40 -3.33 9.86
CA GLY A 170 -16.28 -3.36 8.68
C GLY A 170 -15.58 -3.15 7.34
N ASP A 171 -14.35 -2.62 7.34
CA ASP A 171 -13.56 -2.35 6.13
C ASP A 171 -12.89 -3.61 5.57
N PHE A 172 -12.99 -4.76 6.25
CA PHE A 172 -12.37 -6.01 5.84
C PHE A 172 -13.34 -6.89 5.06
N ASP A 173 -13.05 -7.14 3.79
CA ASP A 173 -13.79 -8.12 3.02
C ASP A 173 -13.36 -9.55 3.34
N HIS A 174 -12.08 -9.83 3.07
CA HIS A 174 -11.44 -11.10 3.37
C HIS A 174 -9.93 -10.91 3.59
N LEU A 175 -9.30 -11.93 4.14
CA LEU A 175 -7.87 -11.97 4.44
C LEU A 175 -7.18 -13.03 3.57
N SER A 176 -5.92 -12.79 3.21
CA SER A 176 -5.04 -13.74 2.53
C SER A 176 -3.65 -13.70 3.15
N PHE A 177 -2.85 -14.75 3.00
CA PHE A 177 -1.52 -14.83 3.62
C PHE A 177 -0.43 -14.35 2.68
N CYS A 178 0.47 -13.48 3.14
CA CYS A 178 1.55 -12.97 2.28
C CYS A 178 2.48 -14.10 1.80
N SER A 179 2.67 -15.13 2.62
CA SER A 179 3.49 -16.31 2.33
C SER A 179 3.03 -17.11 1.11
N ASP A 180 1.78 -16.97 0.66
CA ASP A 180 1.25 -17.60 -0.56
C ASP A 180 1.74 -16.92 -1.86
N TYR A 181 2.33 -15.73 -1.74
CA TYR A 181 2.69 -14.90 -2.87
C TYR A 181 4.21 -14.75 -3.00
N ARG A 182 4.62 -14.52 -4.25
CA ARG A 182 5.98 -14.11 -4.58
C ARG A 182 5.85 -12.86 -5.43
N VAL A 183 6.28 -11.74 -4.86
CA VAL A 183 6.27 -10.45 -5.53
C VAL A 183 7.25 -10.46 -6.70
N LYS A 184 6.83 -9.89 -7.82
CA LYS A 184 7.67 -9.59 -8.98
C LYS A 184 7.43 -8.13 -9.37
N GLY A 185 8.45 -7.44 -9.85
CA GLY A 185 8.33 -6.05 -10.34
C GLY A 185 8.60 -4.96 -9.30
N PHE A 186 8.89 -5.32 -8.04
CA PHE A 186 9.51 -4.42 -7.07
C PHE A 186 10.95 -4.89 -6.81
N GLU A 187 11.90 -3.96 -6.78
CA GLU A 187 13.32 -4.26 -6.53
C GLU A 187 13.57 -4.60 -5.04
N ALA A 188 12.85 -3.94 -4.13
CA ALA A 188 12.90 -4.20 -2.69
C ALA A 188 11.59 -4.84 -2.18
N ALA A 189 11.72 -6.00 -1.54
CA ALA A 189 10.66 -6.56 -0.71
C ALA A 189 10.73 -5.90 0.67
N ASN A 190 9.80 -4.99 0.96
CA ASN A 190 9.75 -4.26 2.24
C ASN A 190 9.12 -5.14 3.32
N VAL A 191 9.92 -6.12 3.75
CA VAL A 191 9.62 -7.07 4.83
C VAL A 191 10.45 -6.69 6.06
N SER A 192 9.79 -6.61 7.21
CA SER A 192 10.46 -6.41 8.50
C SER A 192 10.21 -7.62 9.39
N TYR A 193 11.26 -8.08 10.07
CA TYR A 193 11.17 -9.22 10.98
C TYR A 193 10.63 -8.80 12.34
N GLY A 194 9.78 -9.65 12.90
CA GLY A 194 9.17 -9.42 14.21
C GLY A 194 8.26 -10.57 14.60
N VAL A 195 7.22 -10.25 15.36
CA VAL A 195 6.20 -11.19 15.84
C VAL A 195 4.87 -10.93 15.13
N GLY A 196 4.17 -11.99 14.75
CA GLY A 196 2.91 -11.96 14.02
C GLY A 196 3.00 -12.50 12.59
N VAL A 197 1.85 -12.68 11.96
CA VAL A 197 1.69 -13.23 10.62
C VAL A 197 1.33 -12.10 9.65
N PRO A 198 2.20 -11.76 8.68
CA PRO A 198 1.87 -10.82 7.63
C PRO A 198 0.77 -11.35 6.71
N MET A 199 -0.28 -10.55 6.54
CA MET A 199 -1.47 -10.84 5.77
C MET A 199 -1.80 -9.70 4.82
N ILE A 200 -2.55 -10.03 3.78
CA ILE A 200 -3.20 -9.10 2.85
C ILE A 200 -4.65 -8.98 3.33
N ALA A 201 -5.09 -7.77 3.65
CA ALA A 201 -6.50 -7.48 3.86
C ALA A 201 -7.08 -6.85 2.59
N VAL A 202 -8.09 -7.49 2.02
CA VAL A 202 -8.86 -6.91 0.90
C VAL A 202 -9.96 -6.05 1.49
N ARG A 203 -10.04 -4.82 1.01
CA ARG A 203 -10.96 -3.81 1.52
C ARG A 203 -12.39 -4.08 1.04
N ARG A 204 -13.35 -3.98 1.96
CA ARG A 204 -14.77 -3.85 1.67
C ARG A 204 -15.12 -2.36 1.53
N PRO A 205 -15.62 -1.89 0.37
CA PRO A 205 -16.15 -0.55 0.25
C PRO A 205 -17.29 -0.34 1.23
N ARG A 206 -17.31 0.81 1.91
CA ARG A 206 -18.43 1.11 2.80
C ARG A 206 -19.62 1.60 1.98
N THR A 207 -20.82 1.25 2.43
CA THR A 207 -22.08 1.62 1.77
C THR A 207 -22.69 2.91 2.32
N ASP A 208 -22.15 3.43 3.44
CA ASP A 208 -22.52 4.74 3.95
C ASP A 208 -21.86 5.85 3.14
N SER A 209 -22.52 7.00 3.05
CA SER A 209 -22.08 8.15 2.23
C SER A 209 -20.92 8.91 2.90
N VAL A 210 -19.86 8.21 3.29
CA VAL A 210 -18.64 8.80 3.84
C VAL A 210 -17.85 9.46 2.71
N PRO A 211 -17.50 10.76 2.81
CA PRO A 211 -16.83 11.46 1.72
C PRO A 211 -15.50 10.86 1.26
N THR A 212 -14.82 10.08 2.11
CA THR A 212 -13.54 9.44 1.77
C THR A 212 -13.68 8.29 0.78
N GLU A 213 -14.83 7.61 0.72
CA GLU A 213 -14.99 6.39 -0.09
C GLU A 213 -14.70 6.60 -1.57
N ARG A 214 -15.09 7.75 -2.12
CA ARG A 214 -14.86 8.08 -3.53
C ARG A 214 -13.39 8.17 -3.93
N TYR A 215 -12.48 8.28 -2.96
CA TYR A 215 -11.04 8.40 -3.19
C TYR A 215 -10.29 7.07 -3.03
N TYR A 216 -10.98 5.99 -2.64
CA TYR A 216 -10.37 4.66 -2.56
C TYR A 216 -10.64 3.88 -3.85
N PRO A 217 -9.61 3.28 -4.48
CA PRO A 217 -9.82 2.46 -5.66
C PRO A 217 -10.57 1.16 -5.32
N GLU A 218 -11.32 0.65 -6.29
CA GLU A 218 -12.03 -0.62 -6.15
C GLU A 218 -11.03 -1.78 -5.95
N GLY A 219 -11.32 -2.66 -4.99
CA GLY A 219 -10.49 -3.83 -4.70
C GLY A 219 -9.16 -3.50 -4.04
N LEU A 220 -9.01 -2.30 -3.44
CA LEU A 220 -7.86 -1.92 -2.62
C LEU A 220 -7.53 -3.03 -1.62
N SER A 221 -6.25 -3.36 -1.49
CA SER A 221 -5.75 -4.18 -0.38
C SER A 221 -4.65 -3.48 0.38
N PHE A 222 -4.57 -3.78 1.68
CA PHE A 222 -3.64 -3.15 2.62
C PHE A 222 -2.95 -4.20 3.50
N PRO A 223 -1.75 -3.89 4.04
CA PRO A 223 -1.02 -4.81 4.89
C PRO A 223 -1.67 -4.93 6.26
N VAL A 224 -1.69 -6.14 6.81
CA VAL A 224 -2.13 -6.43 8.17
C VAL A 224 -1.20 -7.46 8.80
N THR A 225 -0.94 -7.35 10.09
CA THR A 225 -0.20 -8.34 10.87
C THR A 225 -1.14 -8.96 11.89
N ALA A 226 -1.42 -10.26 11.74
CA ALA A 226 -2.20 -11.01 12.72
C ALA A 226 -1.33 -11.45 13.90
N LEU A 227 -1.78 -11.14 15.11
CA LEU A 227 -1.08 -11.44 16.36
C LEU A 227 -2.05 -12.06 17.35
N LEU A 228 -1.76 -13.26 17.84
CA LEU A 228 -2.51 -13.85 18.95
C LEU A 228 -1.90 -13.42 20.28
N ARG A 229 -2.62 -12.60 21.04
CA ARG A 229 -2.27 -12.15 22.39
C ARG A 229 -2.90 -13.06 23.44
N VAL A 230 -2.08 -13.61 24.32
CA VAL A 230 -2.56 -14.25 25.57
C VAL A 230 -2.64 -13.18 26.65
N THR A 231 -3.83 -12.95 27.19
CA THR A 231 -4.10 -11.84 28.14
C THR A 231 -3.46 -12.02 29.51
N SER A 232 -3.19 -13.25 29.94
CA SER A 232 -2.52 -13.56 31.21
C SER A 232 -1.59 -14.75 31.04
N PRO A 233 -0.40 -14.55 30.44
CA PRO A 233 0.53 -15.64 30.18
C PRO A 233 1.28 -16.01 31.46
N THR A 234 0.98 -17.17 31.99
CA THR A 234 1.61 -17.75 33.18
C THR A 234 1.97 -19.21 32.90
N LEU A 235 3.09 -19.67 33.46
CA LEU A 235 3.42 -21.10 33.47
C LEU A 235 2.53 -21.89 34.43
N HIS A 236 1.81 -21.22 35.33
CA HIS A 236 0.84 -21.85 36.21
C HIS A 236 -0.48 -22.08 35.47
N THR A 237 -0.88 -23.34 35.33
CA THR A 237 -2.27 -23.67 35.05
C THR A 237 -3.10 -23.26 36.27
N VAL A 238 -3.88 -22.19 36.15
CA VAL A 238 -4.93 -21.93 37.14
C VAL A 238 -5.85 -23.15 37.05
N ARG A 239 -5.91 -23.96 38.12
CA ARG A 239 -6.90 -25.04 38.28
C ARG A 239 -8.28 -24.43 38.54
N ASP A 240 -8.69 -23.46 37.72
CA ASP A 240 -10.04 -22.97 37.76
C ASP A 240 -10.90 -23.83 36.85
N SER A 241 -12.08 -24.16 37.36
CA SER A 241 -13.07 -25.09 36.80
C SER A 241 -13.64 -24.66 35.43
N GLN A 242 -13.18 -23.54 34.88
CA GLN A 242 -13.43 -23.11 33.50
C GLN A 242 -12.08 -22.97 32.77
N HIS A 243 -11.74 -23.95 31.94
CA HIS A 243 -10.50 -24.06 31.14
C HIS A 243 -10.37 -22.97 30.04
N ARG A 244 -10.66 -21.71 30.34
CA ARG A 244 -10.71 -20.61 29.38
C ARG A 244 -9.44 -19.77 29.50
N HIS A 245 -8.57 -19.86 28.49
CA HIS A 245 -7.49 -18.88 28.32
C HIS A 245 -8.04 -17.73 27.45
N PRO A 246 -8.17 -16.50 27.97
CA PRO A 246 -8.66 -15.40 27.14
C PRO A 246 -7.55 -15.01 26.17
N CYS A 247 -7.73 -15.38 24.91
CA CYS A 247 -6.85 -15.00 23.82
C CYS A 247 -7.57 -13.99 22.91
N VAL A 248 -6.82 -13.02 22.40
CA VAL A 248 -7.34 -12.03 21.45
C VAL A 248 -6.48 -12.11 20.20
N LEU A 249 -7.11 -12.30 19.05
CA LEU A 249 -6.46 -12.18 17.75
C LEU A 249 -6.55 -10.72 17.31
N GLU A 250 -5.43 -10.02 17.37
CA GLU A 250 -5.30 -8.64 16.97
C GLU A 250 -4.80 -8.56 15.52
N LEU A 251 -5.47 -7.76 14.70
CA LEU A 251 -5.09 -7.47 13.32
C LEU A 251 -4.54 -6.05 13.25
N HIS A 252 -3.21 -5.92 13.27
CA HIS A 252 -2.51 -4.63 13.31
C HIS A 252 -2.19 -4.11 11.91
N ASP A 253 -2.45 -2.84 11.62
CA ASP A 253 -1.91 -2.19 10.42
C ASP A 253 -0.43 -1.78 10.67
N PRO A 254 0.55 -2.40 9.97
CA PRO A 254 1.96 -2.09 10.15
C PRO A 254 2.38 -0.72 9.58
N LEU A 255 1.49 -0.02 8.87
CA LEU A 255 1.69 1.36 8.46
C LEU A 255 1.45 2.34 9.62
N ASP A 256 0.58 1.98 10.57
CA ASP A 256 0.28 2.78 11.76
C ASP A 256 1.26 2.48 12.91
N SER A 257 1.51 1.20 13.19
CA SER A 257 2.41 0.76 14.26
C SER A 257 3.38 -0.31 13.81
N THR A 258 4.68 -0.07 13.97
CA THR A 258 5.75 -1.06 13.70
C THR A 258 6.07 -1.91 14.92
N ASP A 259 5.66 -1.45 16.10
CA ASP A 259 5.99 -2.04 17.38
C ASP A 259 4.74 -2.12 18.25
N ILE A 260 4.69 -3.08 19.16
CA ILE A 260 3.56 -3.28 20.09
C ILE A 260 4.07 -3.53 21.51
N GLN A 261 3.27 -3.13 22.48
CA GLN A 261 3.55 -3.45 23.89
C GLN A 261 2.98 -4.84 24.24
N LEU A 262 3.86 -5.78 24.55
CA LEU A 262 3.53 -7.11 25.07
C LEU A 262 4.22 -7.30 26.42
N ASN A 263 3.44 -7.48 27.50
CA ASN A 263 3.96 -7.69 28.86
C ASN A 263 5.10 -6.74 29.25
N SER A 264 4.83 -5.43 29.16
CA SER A 264 5.79 -4.37 29.47
C SER A 264 7.06 -4.34 28.60
N ARG A 265 7.03 -5.00 27.43
CA ARG A 265 8.12 -4.97 26.44
C ARG A 265 7.62 -4.39 25.13
N LEU A 266 8.47 -3.58 24.50
CA LEU A 266 8.26 -3.14 23.13
C LEU A 266 8.76 -4.24 22.19
N VAL A 267 7.88 -4.71 21.31
CA VAL A 267 8.13 -5.86 20.43
C VAL A 267 7.88 -5.45 18.98
N PRO A 268 8.83 -5.69 18.06
CA PRO A 268 8.61 -5.38 16.65
C PRO A 268 7.56 -6.33 16.06
N LEU A 269 6.61 -5.77 15.31
CA LEU A 269 5.66 -6.53 14.51
C LEU A 269 6.33 -7.04 13.23
N GLN A 270 6.06 -8.29 12.86
CA GLN A 270 6.48 -8.79 11.56
C GLN A 270 5.57 -8.18 10.49
N SER A 271 6.11 -7.57 9.44
CA SER A 271 5.30 -6.94 8.40
C SER A 271 5.80 -7.26 7.00
N ASP A 272 4.89 -7.35 6.04
CA ASP A 272 5.17 -7.34 4.60
C ASP A 272 4.33 -6.24 3.96
N LEU A 273 4.98 -5.13 3.59
CA LEU A 273 4.28 -4.01 2.96
C LEU A 273 4.09 -4.27 1.45
N SER A 274 5.07 -4.90 0.81
CA SER A 274 5.15 -5.04 -0.65
C SER A 274 4.13 -6.02 -1.22
N THR A 275 3.88 -7.14 -0.55
CA THR A 275 2.98 -8.18 -1.04
C THR A 275 1.52 -7.70 -1.17
N PRO A 276 0.93 -7.03 -0.16
CA PRO A 276 -0.43 -6.47 -0.27
C PRO A 276 -0.57 -5.41 -1.37
N LEU A 277 0.47 -4.59 -1.59
CA LEU A 277 0.47 -3.65 -2.71
C LEU A 277 0.51 -4.39 -4.05
N ALA A 278 1.44 -5.34 -4.23
CA ALA A 278 1.55 -6.12 -5.46
C ALA A 278 0.27 -6.91 -5.76
N TYR A 279 -0.39 -7.45 -4.73
CA TYR A 279 -1.68 -8.11 -4.85
C TYR A 279 -2.75 -7.17 -5.41
N PHE A 280 -2.86 -5.96 -4.86
CA PHE A 280 -3.78 -4.93 -5.37
C PHE A 280 -3.48 -4.58 -6.83
N LEU A 281 -2.20 -4.35 -7.18
CA LEU A 281 -1.80 -3.97 -8.52
C LEU A 281 -2.04 -5.08 -9.56
N ASP A 282 -2.10 -6.34 -9.15
CA ASP A 282 -2.39 -7.47 -10.03
C ASP A 282 -3.91 -7.69 -10.24
N ASN A 283 -4.78 -6.96 -9.52
CA ASN A 283 -6.22 -7.05 -9.67
C ASN A 283 -6.64 -6.70 -11.12
N PRO A 284 -7.33 -7.61 -11.85
CA PRO A 284 -7.71 -7.39 -13.24
C PRO A 284 -8.54 -6.12 -13.49
N LYS A 285 -9.48 -5.81 -12.58
CA LYS A 285 -10.31 -4.60 -12.67
C LYS A 285 -9.46 -3.34 -12.59
N PHE A 286 -8.52 -3.33 -11.63
CA PHE A 286 -7.60 -2.21 -11.45
C PHE A 286 -6.64 -2.09 -12.64
N ARG A 287 -6.11 -3.20 -13.16
CA ARG A 287 -5.24 -3.22 -14.35
C ARG A 287 -5.95 -2.73 -15.61
N GLU A 288 -7.22 -3.04 -15.79
CA GLU A 288 -8.02 -2.51 -16.90
C GLU A 288 -8.20 -0.99 -16.77
N GLN A 289 -8.57 -0.50 -15.57
CA GLN A 289 -8.77 0.92 -15.26
C GLN A 289 -7.49 1.76 -15.37
N THR A 290 -6.33 1.19 -15.05
CA THR A 290 -5.02 1.88 -15.03
C THR A 290 -4.15 1.62 -16.25
N ASN A 291 -4.69 0.92 -17.27
CA ASN A 291 -3.97 0.64 -18.50
C ASN A 291 -3.72 1.95 -19.28
N SER A 292 -2.48 2.44 -19.23
CA SER A 292 -2.07 3.70 -19.84
C SER A 292 -2.24 3.71 -21.36
N THR A 293 -2.16 2.54 -22.02
CA THR A 293 -2.39 2.42 -23.47
C THR A 293 -3.88 2.56 -23.79
N LEU A 294 -4.78 1.94 -23.02
CA LEU A 294 -6.23 2.10 -23.20
C LEU A 294 -6.67 3.54 -22.89
N GLY A 295 -6.14 4.15 -21.82
CA GLY A 295 -6.51 5.51 -21.44
C GLY A 295 -5.94 6.62 -22.34
N PHE A 296 -4.85 6.33 -23.06
CA PHE A 296 -4.32 7.20 -24.11
C PHE A 296 -5.11 7.10 -25.42
N ILE A 297 -5.68 5.92 -25.72
CA ILE A 297 -6.48 5.66 -26.94
C ILE A 297 -7.94 6.13 -26.79
N ASP A 298 -8.55 5.98 -25.61
CA ASP A 298 -9.94 6.40 -25.31
C ASP A 298 -10.01 7.26 -24.02
N PRO A 299 -9.90 8.60 -24.16
CA PRO A 299 -9.94 9.52 -23.02
C PRO A 299 -11.30 9.57 -22.33
N SER A 300 -12.41 9.20 -22.99
CA SER A 300 -13.75 9.26 -22.41
C SER A 300 -13.98 8.24 -21.28
N ARG A 301 -13.31 7.08 -21.35
CA ARG A 301 -13.26 6.10 -20.25
C ARG A 301 -12.40 6.59 -19.10
N THR A 302 -11.29 7.27 -19.41
CA THR A 302 -10.35 7.81 -18.41
C THR A 302 -10.93 9.03 -17.69
N GLU A 303 -11.78 9.82 -18.34
CA GLU A 303 -12.45 10.97 -17.72
C GLU A 303 -13.35 10.55 -16.54
N LYS A 304 -13.97 9.36 -16.62
CA LYS A 304 -14.73 8.78 -15.50
C LYS A 304 -13.86 8.29 -14.34
N LEU A 305 -12.57 8.06 -14.60
CA LEU A 305 -11.56 7.63 -13.64
C LEU A 305 -10.60 8.76 -13.25
N ARG A 306 -10.92 10.00 -13.65
CA ARG A 306 -10.10 11.16 -13.31
C ARG A 306 -10.30 11.50 -11.85
N GLY A 307 -9.21 11.76 -11.14
CA GLY A 307 -9.26 12.24 -9.78
C GLY A 307 -8.05 11.84 -8.96
N VAL A 308 -8.15 12.12 -7.67
CA VAL A 308 -7.14 11.75 -6.67
C VAL A 308 -7.53 10.40 -6.06
N TYR A 309 -6.55 9.53 -5.89
CA TYR A 309 -6.73 8.22 -5.28
C TYR A 309 -5.79 8.03 -4.08
N MET A 310 -6.31 7.43 -3.02
CA MET A 310 -5.58 7.10 -1.79
C MET A 310 -5.47 5.58 -1.69
N LEU A 311 -4.28 5.07 -1.34
CA LEU A 311 -4.02 3.65 -1.13
C LEU A 311 -3.94 3.27 0.37
N GLU A 312 -4.20 4.24 1.24
CA GLU A 312 -4.22 4.15 2.69
C GLU A 312 -5.44 4.94 3.21
N PRO A 313 -5.96 4.66 4.42
CA PRO A 313 -7.01 5.46 5.03
C PRO A 313 -6.60 6.92 5.13
N PHE A 314 -7.47 7.85 4.73
CA PHE A 314 -7.22 9.27 4.92
C PHE A 314 -6.82 9.57 6.36
N ASP A 315 -5.66 10.20 6.55
CA ASP A 315 -5.13 10.57 7.86
C ASP A 315 -5.10 12.10 8.01
N PRO A 316 -5.87 12.68 8.95
CA PRO A 316 -5.94 14.13 9.14
C PRO A 316 -4.67 14.75 9.75
N ASN A 317 -3.67 13.94 10.09
CA ASN A 317 -2.40 14.36 10.70
C ASN A 317 -1.19 14.18 9.78
N ARG A 318 -1.36 13.60 8.58
CA ARG A 318 -0.27 13.41 7.62
C ARG A 318 -0.40 14.34 6.43
N VAL A 319 0.70 14.97 6.05
CA VAL A 319 0.76 15.90 4.92
C VAL A 319 0.56 15.14 3.61
N PRO A 320 -0.42 15.51 2.77
CA PRO A 320 -0.60 14.86 1.48
C PRO A 320 0.56 15.14 0.51
N VAL A 321 1.06 14.08 -0.11
CA VAL A 321 1.99 14.11 -1.23
C VAL A 321 1.26 13.60 -2.46
N VAL A 322 0.86 14.50 -3.35
CA VAL A 322 0.12 14.15 -4.57
C VAL A 322 1.10 13.87 -5.71
N MET A 323 1.15 12.61 -6.13
CA MET A 323 2.01 12.08 -7.19
C MET A 323 1.31 12.25 -8.54
N VAL A 324 1.89 13.06 -9.42
CA VAL A 324 1.31 13.45 -10.73
C VAL A 324 2.16 12.85 -11.84
N HIS A 325 1.61 11.83 -12.53
CA HIS A 325 2.32 11.14 -13.62
C HIS A 325 2.42 11.99 -14.91
N GLY A 326 3.24 11.53 -15.85
CA GLY A 326 3.51 12.22 -17.12
C GLY A 326 2.64 11.73 -18.29
N LEU A 327 3.09 12.07 -19.50
CA LEU A 327 2.49 11.63 -20.77
C LEU A 327 2.57 10.11 -20.94
N TRP A 328 1.51 9.49 -21.48
CA TRP A 328 1.43 8.05 -21.78
C TRP A 328 1.76 7.14 -20.57
N SER A 329 1.40 7.61 -19.39
CA SER A 329 1.69 6.99 -18.09
C SER A 329 0.40 6.93 -17.25
N SER A 330 0.49 6.35 -16.07
CA SER A 330 -0.58 6.24 -15.08
C SER A 330 0.03 6.29 -13.68
N PRO A 331 -0.78 6.37 -12.61
CA PRO A 331 -0.34 6.24 -11.23
C PRO A 331 0.62 5.06 -10.97
N LEU A 332 0.49 3.98 -11.75
CA LEU A 332 1.33 2.78 -11.64
C LEU A 332 2.84 3.08 -11.74
N THR A 333 3.23 4.10 -12.51
CA THR A 333 4.64 4.48 -12.67
C THR A 333 5.28 4.87 -11.32
N TRP A 334 4.48 5.33 -10.35
CA TRP A 334 4.96 5.68 -9.03
C TRP A 334 5.05 4.50 -8.07
N MET A 335 4.48 3.34 -8.38
CA MET A 335 4.34 2.24 -7.41
C MET A 335 5.68 1.70 -6.86
N PRO A 336 6.75 1.55 -7.66
CA PRO A 336 8.06 1.17 -7.11
C PRO A 336 8.58 2.20 -6.10
N MET A 337 8.53 3.49 -6.46
CA MET A 337 8.96 4.58 -5.56
C MET A 337 8.06 4.66 -4.32
N PHE A 338 6.74 4.53 -4.46
CA PHE A 338 5.81 4.51 -3.34
C PHE A 338 6.10 3.34 -2.40
N ASN A 339 6.36 2.15 -2.96
CA ASN A 339 6.72 0.97 -2.19
C ASN A 339 7.94 1.24 -1.31
N ASP A 340 8.96 1.91 -1.85
CA ASP A 340 10.20 2.21 -1.13
C ASP A 340 10.03 3.38 -0.15
N LEU A 341 9.39 4.48 -0.56
CA LEU A 341 9.18 5.65 0.28
C LEU A 341 8.36 5.33 1.53
N ARG A 342 7.34 4.47 1.41
CA ARG A 342 6.58 4.02 2.57
C ARG A 342 7.36 3.02 3.44
N SER A 343 8.54 2.54 3.07
CA SER A 343 9.34 1.72 4.00
C SER A 343 9.95 2.59 5.11
N PHE A 344 10.28 3.85 4.80
CA PHE A 344 10.85 4.81 5.73
C PHE A 344 9.80 5.26 6.77
N GLN A 345 10.06 4.94 8.04
CA GLN A 345 9.15 5.24 9.14
C GLN A 345 8.93 6.76 9.31
N GLU A 346 9.97 7.57 9.13
CA GLU A 346 9.88 9.04 9.23
C GLU A 346 8.95 9.62 8.15
N LEU A 347 8.98 9.08 6.92
CA LEU A 347 8.08 9.51 5.87
C LEU A 347 6.64 9.08 6.17
N ARG A 348 6.43 7.82 6.52
CA ARG A 348 5.09 7.29 6.85
C ARG A 348 4.40 8.05 7.97
N ARG A 349 5.13 8.48 9.00
CA ARG A 349 4.58 9.22 10.15
C ARG A 349 4.12 10.64 9.80
N ASN A 350 4.73 11.26 8.78
CA ASN A 350 4.51 12.68 8.48
C ASN A 350 3.78 12.92 7.15
N TYR A 351 3.83 11.96 6.23
CA TYR A 351 3.34 12.09 4.86
C TYR A 351 2.42 10.95 4.47
N GLN A 352 1.42 11.27 3.66
CA GLN A 352 0.55 10.31 3.02
C GLN A 352 0.59 10.50 1.50
N PHE A 353 0.86 9.43 0.75
CA PHE A 353 1.00 9.49 -0.70
C PHE A 353 -0.34 9.27 -1.40
N TRP A 354 -0.73 10.21 -2.24
CA TRP A 354 -1.92 10.16 -3.08
C TRP A 354 -1.52 10.18 -4.55
N PHE A 355 -2.38 9.69 -5.43
CA PHE A 355 -2.07 9.55 -6.85
C PHE A 355 -3.12 10.24 -7.70
N TYR A 356 -2.69 11.14 -8.58
CA TYR A 356 -3.59 11.82 -9.50
C TYR A 356 -3.65 11.08 -10.83
N GLN A 357 -4.84 10.62 -11.22
CA GLN A 357 -5.12 10.00 -12.52
C GLN A 357 -5.82 11.04 -13.41
N TYR A 358 -5.32 11.20 -14.63
CA TYR A 358 -5.93 12.08 -15.62
C TYR A 358 -5.70 11.58 -17.06
N PRO A 359 -6.53 11.99 -18.04
CA PRO A 359 -6.32 11.63 -19.44
C PRO A 359 -5.03 12.26 -19.98
N THR A 360 -4.02 11.45 -20.32
CA THR A 360 -2.72 11.97 -20.77
C THR A 360 -2.71 12.43 -22.23
N GLY A 361 -3.77 12.16 -23.00
CA GLY A 361 -3.86 12.52 -24.42
C GLY A 361 -4.22 14.00 -24.67
N GLN A 362 -4.76 14.71 -23.68
CA GLN A 362 -5.22 16.10 -23.82
C GLN A 362 -4.11 17.11 -23.46
N PRO A 363 -4.20 18.37 -23.90
CA PRO A 363 -3.22 19.40 -23.56
C PRO A 363 -3.05 19.57 -22.05
N PHE A 364 -1.80 19.75 -21.60
CA PHE A 364 -1.50 19.72 -20.16
C PHE A 364 -2.20 20.85 -19.37
N TRP A 365 -2.53 21.99 -19.99
CA TRP A 365 -3.28 23.07 -19.34
C TRP A 365 -4.75 22.70 -19.08
N VAL A 366 -5.34 21.84 -19.91
CA VAL A 366 -6.68 21.27 -19.64
C VAL A 366 -6.59 20.37 -18.42
N SER A 367 -5.61 19.48 -18.37
CA SER A 367 -5.38 18.61 -17.20
C SER A 367 -5.07 19.41 -15.93
N ALA A 368 -4.32 20.52 -16.03
CA ALA A 368 -4.07 21.41 -14.91
C ALA A 368 -5.33 22.11 -14.40
N THR A 369 -6.23 22.48 -15.30
CA THR A 369 -7.53 23.07 -14.95
C THR A 369 -8.42 22.07 -14.24
N GLN A 370 -8.49 20.85 -14.76
CA GLN A 370 -9.21 19.75 -14.14
C GLN A 370 -8.65 19.42 -12.74
N MET A 371 -7.31 19.36 -12.61
CA MET A 371 -6.66 19.12 -11.31
C MET A 371 -6.98 20.21 -10.29
N ARG A 372 -7.06 21.49 -10.70
CA ARG A 372 -7.48 22.57 -9.79
C ARG A 372 -8.88 22.30 -9.22
N SER A 373 -9.83 21.94 -10.09
CA SER A 373 -11.20 21.61 -9.69
C SER A 373 -11.25 20.36 -8.81
N ASP A 374 -10.52 19.30 -9.16
CA ASP A 374 -10.50 18.04 -8.42
C ASP A 374 -9.89 18.23 -7.01
N LEU A 375 -8.83 19.05 -6.88
CA LEU A 375 -8.25 19.40 -5.57
C LEU A 375 -9.19 20.27 -4.73
N HIS A 376 -9.91 21.20 -5.36
CA HIS A 376 -10.90 22.03 -4.69
C HIS A 376 -12.05 21.18 -4.15
N GLU A 377 -12.58 20.28 -4.98
CA GLU A 377 -13.66 19.35 -4.59
C GLU A 377 -13.19 18.41 -3.48
N LEU A 378 -11.96 17.87 -3.57
CA LEU A 378 -11.36 17.05 -2.53
C LEU A 378 -11.29 17.78 -1.19
N ARG A 379 -10.87 19.05 -1.20
CA ARG A 379 -10.82 19.87 0.03
C ARG A 379 -12.23 20.04 0.61
N GLN A 380 -13.22 20.36 -0.21
CA GLN A 380 -14.61 20.56 0.23
C GLN A 380 -15.25 19.28 0.76
N SER A 381 -14.95 18.12 0.17
CA SER A 381 -15.55 16.85 0.59
C SER A 381 -14.91 16.31 1.86
N LEU A 382 -13.57 16.38 1.98
CA LEU A 382 -12.86 15.81 3.11
C LEU A 382 -12.87 16.72 4.32
N ASP A 383 -12.81 18.04 4.10
CA ASP A 383 -12.70 19.02 5.17
C ASP A 383 -13.46 20.32 4.86
N PRO A 384 -14.81 20.26 4.78
CA PRO A 384 -15.64 21.42 4.49
C PRO A 384 -15.51 22.54 5.54
N LYS A 385 -15.01 22.21 6.74
CA LYS A 385 -14.87 23.13 7.88
C LYS A 385 -13.43 23.60 8.10
N LEU A 386 -12.49 23.23 7.23
CA LEU A 386 -11.06 23.60 7.31
C LEU A 386 -10.41 23.22 8.66
N GLN A 387 -10.76 22.04 9.20
CA GLN A 387 -10.30 21.49 10.47
C GLN A 387 -8.97 20.74 10.39
N TYR A 388 -8.52 20.32 9.20
CA TYR A 388 -7.30 19.55 8.98
C TYR A 388 -6.20 20.45 8.40
N PRO A 389 -5.27 20.98 9.22
CA PRO A 389 -4.24 21.92 8.76
C PRO A 389 -3.24 21.28 7.79
N VAL A 390 -3.08 19.96 7.83
CA VAL A 390 -2.18 19.23 6.93
C VAL A 390 -2.60 19.35 5.46
N LEU A 391 -3.89 19.54 5.20
CA LEU A 391 -4.42 19.78 3.87
C LEU A 391 -4.04 21.16 3.33
N ASP A 392 -3.51 22.07 4.14
CA ASP A 392 -2.93 23.35 3.70
C ASP A 392 -1.41 23.29 3.52
N ASN A 393 -0.83 22.08 3.59
CA ASN A 393 0.60 21.83 3.46
C ASN A 393 0.93 20.88 2.29
N ILE A 394 0.03 20.74 1.32
CA ILE A 394 0.12 19.77 0.22
C ILE A 394 1.46 19.91 -0.52
N VAL A 395 2.08 18.75 -0.78
CA VAL A 395 3.25 18.60 -1.63
C VAL A 395 2.81 18.00 -2.97
N LEU A 396 3.18 18.62 -4.08
CA LEU A 396 3.02 18.02 -5.40
C LEU A 396 4.34 17.44 -5.89
N VAL A 397 4.32 16.21 -6.40
CA VAL A 397 5.46 15.57 -7.05
C VAL A 397 5.07 15.21 -8.48
N GLY A 398 5.63 15.94 -9.45
CA GLY A 398 5.27 15.79 -10.86
C GLY A 398 6.40 15.23 -11.70
N HIS A 399 6.14 14.14 -12.42
CA HIS A 399 7.09 13.56 -13.39
C HIS A 399 6.76 14.02 -14.82
N SER A 400 7.78 14.43 -15.58
CA SER A 400 7.64 14.85 -16.98
C SER A 400 6.51 15.90 -17.12
N MET A 401 5.52 15.67 -17.99
CA MET A 401 4.32 16.51 -18.15
C MET A 401 3.56 16.76 -16.84
N GLY A 402 3.55 15.80 -15.91
CA GLY A 402 2.93 15.95 -14.59
C GLY A 402 3.55 17.08 -13.75
N GLY A 403 4.82 17.41 -13.97
CA GLY A 403 5.44 18.58 -13.35
C GLY A 403 4.98 19.91 -13.92
N LEU A 404 4.57 19.97 -15.20
CA LEU A 404 3.93 21.16 -15.78
C LEU A 404 2.55 21.37 -15.16
N ILE A 405 1.77 20.29 -15.07
CA ILE A 405 0.44 20.29 -14.43
C ILE A 405 0.55 20.76 -12.97
N SER A 406 1.53 20.23 -12.23
CA SER A 406 1.80 20.61 -10.84
C SER A 406 2.22 22.08 -10.72
N ARG A 407 3.09 22.55 -11.60
CA ARG A 407 3.54 23.95 -11.62
C ARG A 407 2.38 24.92 -11.88
N MET A 408 1.47 24.58 -12.79
CA MET A 408 0.27 25.39 -13.08
C MET A 408 -0.67 25.56 -11.88
N GLN A 409 -0.55 24.75 -10.83
CA GLN A 409 -1.32 24.93 -9.59
C GLN A 409 -0.77 26.06 -8.71
N THR A 410 0.42 26.61 -9.02
CA THR A 410 1.19 27.48 -8.11
C THR A 410 1.66 28.78 -8.76
N ILE A 411 1.22 29.06 -9.99
CA ILE A 411 1.52 30.30 -10.70
C ILE A 411 0.24 31.13 -10.85
N GLU A 412 0.42 32.44 -10.90
CA GLU A 412 -0.66 33.41 -11.14
C GLU A 412 -0.84 33.62 -12.63
N SER A 413 -2.07 33.51 -13.13
CA SER A 413 -2.33 33.71 -14.55
C SER A 413 -2.39 35.20 -14.91
N GLY A 414 -3.05 36.01 -14.08
CA GLY A 414 -3.48 37.35 -14.45
C GLY A 414 -4.14 37.38 -15.84
N GLU A 415 -3.86 38.43 -16.61
CA GLU A 415 -4.31 38.60 -18.00
C GLU A 415 -3.37 37.97 -19.04
N GLU A 416 -2.16 37.56 -18.64
CA GLU A 416 -1.10 37.20 -19.60
C GLU A 416 -1.40 35.90 -20.35
N PHE A 417 -2.15 34.97 -19.75
CA PHE A 417 -2.60 33.75 -20.43
C PHE A 417 -3.71 34.05 -21.45
N TRP A 418 -4.64 34.94 -21.11
CA TRP A 418 -5.66 35.41 -22.07
C TRP A 418 -5.03 36.17 -23.23
N ARG A 419 -4.01 36.98 -22.95
CA ARG A 419 -3.23 37.70 -23.96
C ARG A 419 -2.54 36.78 -24.95
N ILE A 420 -2.31 35.50 -24.65
CA ILE A 420 -1.84 34.56 -25.69
C ILE A 420 -2.85 34.54 -26.86
N LEU A 421 -4.14 34.50 -26.54
CA LEU A 421 -5.22 34.35 -27.50
C LEU A 421 -5.70 35.67 -28.13
N SER A 422 -5.83 36.75 -27.34
CA SER A 422 -6.43 38.00 -27.81
C SER A 422 -5.92 39.23 -27.07
N ASP A 423 -5.89 40.38 -27.75
CA ASP A 423 -5.66 41.70 -27.14
C ASP A 423 -6.97 42.42 -26.77
N LYS A 424 -8.14 41.85 -27.14
CA LYS A 424 -9.46 42.37 -26.76
C LYS A 424 -9.82 41.90 -25.35
N PRO A 425 -10.67 42.62 -24.60
CA PRO A 425 -11.09 42.17 -23.28
C PRO A 425 -11.92 40.89 -23.36
N PHE A 426 -11.75 39.98 -22.40
CA PHE A 426 -12.41 38.67 -22.40
C PHE A 426 -13.94 38.76 -22.44
N ASN A 427 -14.52 39.77 -21.76
CA ASN A 427 -15.96 40.01 -21.73
C ASN A 427 -16.57 40.46 -23.07
N ALA A 428 -15.74 40.73 -24.09
CA ALA A 428 -16.20 41.01 -25.44
C ALA A 428 -16.38 39.74 -26.30
N LEU A 429 -16.10 38.55 -25.75
CA LEU A 429 -16.36 37.28 -26.44
C LEU A 429 -17.86 36.96 -26.48
N HIS A 430 -18.30 36.48 -27.64
CA HIS A 430 -19.60 35.87 -27.86
C HIS A 430 -19.48 34.35 -27.83
N GLY A 431 -20.32 33.68 -27.05
CA GLY A 431 -20.29 32.22 -26.90
C GLY A 431 -21.38 31.76 -25.94
N ASP A 432 -21.58 30.45 -25.85
CA ASP A 432 -22.41 29.87 -24.78
C ASP A 432 -21.74 30.11 -23.42
N ASP A 433 -22.53 30.40 -22.37
CA ASP A 433 -22.01 30.69 -21.03
C ASP A 433 -21.12 29.55 -20.51
N THR A 434 -21.44 28.29 -20.83
CA THR A 434 -20.65 27.12 -20.43
C THR A 434 -19.30 27.09 -21.15
N GLU A 435 -19.27 27.46 -22.44
CA GLU A 435 -18.04 27.55 -23.23
C GLU A 435 -17.13 28.65 -22.69
N LEU A 436 -17.70 29.83 -22.41
CA LEU A 436 -16.98 30.96 -21.85
C LEU A 436 -16.44 30.65 -20.45
N GLN A 437 -17.23 30.02 -19.59
CA GLN A 437 -16.78 29.61 -18.25
C GLN A 437 -15.64 28.58 -18.30
N ARG A 438 -15.71 27.60 -19.22
CA ARG A 438 -14.63 26.62 -19.41
C ARG A 438 -13.34 27.28 -19.89
N LEU A 439 -13.45 28.20 -20.85
CA LEU A 439 -12.29 28.95 -21.32
C LEU A 439 -11.71 29.83 -20.20
N ALA A 440 -12.58 30.52 -19.45
CA ALA A 440 -12.17 31.36 -18.34
C ALA A 440 -11.43 30.55 -17.26
N ALA A 441 -11.94 29.40 -16.85
CA ALA A 441 -11.31 28.54 -15.85
C ALA A 441 -9.90 28.03 -16.26
N ALA A 442 -9.66 27.92 -17.58
CA ALA A 442 -8.36 27.53 -18.12
C ALA A 442 -7.34 28.67 -18.16
N LEU A 443 -7.78 29.93 -18.32
CA LEU A 443 -6.93 31.09 -18.59
C LEU A 443 -6.81 32.06 -17.41
N PHE A 444 -7.83 32.14 -16.56
CA PHE A 444 -7.88 32.99 -15.37
C PHE A 444 -7.90 32.10 -14.13
N PHE A 445 -6.76 31.96 -13.48
CA PHE A 445 -6.59 31.10 -12.32
C PHE A 445 -5.54 31.66 -11.36
N HIS A 446 -5.76 31.39 -10.09
CA HIS A 446 -4.87 31.78 -9.00
C HIS A 446 -4.08 30.57 -8.47
N PRO A 447 -2.89 30.80 -7.87
CA PRO A 447 -2.18 29.76 -7.14
C PRO A 447 -3.04 29.17 -6.02
N ASN A 448 -3.04 27.85 -5.87
CA ASN A 448 -3.72 27.17 -4.79
C ASN A 448 -2.98 27.43 -3.45
N PRO A 449 -3.63 28.05 -2.44
CA PRO A 449 -2.99 28.43 -1.18
C PRO A 449 -2.57 27.23 -0.32
N SER A 450 -3.21 26.08 -0.53
CA SER A 450 -2.96 24.84 0.22
C SER A 450 -1.71 24.08 -0.24
N ILE A 451 -1.11 24.46 -1.37
CA ILE A 451 0.13 23.85 -1.85
C ILE A 451 1.31 24.64 -1.29
N LYS A 452 2.25 23.93 -0.65
CA LYS A 452 3.48 24.54 -0.07
C LYS A 452 4.77 24.07 -0.73
N ARG A 453 4.73 22.97 -1.48
CA ARG A 453 5.92 22.44 -2.16
C ARG A 453 5.58 21.80 -3.50
N VAL A 454 6.43 22.03 -4.49
CA VAL A 454 6.40 21.34 -5.79
C VAL A 454 7.77 20.73 -6.07
N VAL A 455 7.80 19.43 -6.31
CA VAL A 455 8.97 18.68 -6.77
C VAL A 455 8.73 18.24 -8.20
N THR A 456 9.60 18.65 -9.12
CA THR A 456 9.53 18.23 -10.52
C THR A 456 10.64 17.26 -10.85
N ILE A 457 10.34 16.23 -11.63
CA ILE A 457 11.29 15.18 -12.03
C ILE A 457 11.26 15.07 -13.56
N GLY A 458 12.37 15.43 -14.22
CA GLY A 458 12.48 15.34 -15.69
C GLY A 458 11.44 16.17 -16.44
N THR A 459 10.99 17.29 -15.86
CA THR A 459 9.90 18.09 -16.42
C THR A 459 10.36 19.01 -17.55
N PRO A 460 9.69 18.99 -18.72
CA PRO A 460 10.04 19.84 -19.86
C PRO A 460 9.52 21.27 -19.68
N HIS A 461 10.15 22.05 -18.80
CA HIS A 461 9.73 23.42 -18.46
C HIS A 461 9.73 24.43 -19.63
N ARG A 462 10.30 24.06 -20.77
CA ARG A 462 10.37 24.87 -22.01
C ARG A 462 9.84 24.10 -23.21
N GLY A 463 8.97 23.12 -22.97
CA GLY A 463 8.64 22.10 -23.96
C GLY A 463 9.79 21.12 -24.15
N SER A 464 9.59 20.19 -25.08
CA SER A 464 10.60 19.19 -25.44
C SER A 464 10.49 18.86 -26.91
N ASP A 465 11.64 18.74 -27.57
CA ASP A 465 11.79 18.17 -28.92
C ASP A 465 11.56 16.65 -28.94
N TYR A 466 10.61 16.14 -28.14
CA TYR A 466 10.37 14.72 -27.97
C TYR A 466 9.81 14.12 -29.28
N ALA A 467 10.69 13.79 -30.22
CA ALA A 467 10.34 13.12 -31.46
C ALA A 467 11.57 12.53 -32.15
N ASN A 468 11.70 11.20 -32.11
CA ASN A 468 12.00 10.52 -33.37
C ASN A 468 10.73 10.62 -34.23
N ASP A 469 10.85 10.83 -35.54
CA ASP A 469 9.71 10.93 -36.46
C ASP A 469 8.75 9.74 -36.34
N ALA A 470 9.27 8.55 -35.98
CA ALA A 470 8.50 7.35 -35.72
C ALA A 470 7.52 7.47 -34.53
N THR A 471 7.89 8.12 -33.43
CA THR A 471 7.05 8.23 -32.22
C THR A 471 5.99 9.31 -32.38
N ARG A 472 6.31 10.40 -33.10
CA ARG A 472 5.36 11.46 -33.50
C ARG A 472 4.30 10.91 -34.46
N TRP A 473 4.69 10.03 -35.39
CA TRP A 473 3.78 9.32 -36.30
C TRP A 473 2.89 8.31 -35.57
N LEU A 474 3.46 7.52 -34.65
CA LEU A 474 2.70 6.53 -33.87
C LEU A 474 1.67 7.19 -32.94
N GLY A 475 2.05 8.29 -32.28
CA GLY A 475 1.15 9.05 -31.40
C GLY A 475 -0.05 9.65 -32.14
N LYS A 476 0.16 10.24 -33.32
CA LYS A 476 -0.92 10.84 -34.13
C LYS A 476 -1.94 9.83 -34.67
N LYS A 477 -1.57 8.56 -34.85
CA LYS A 477 -2.45 7.52 -35.43
C LYS A 477 -3.28 6.74 -34.39
N LEU A 478 -2.91 6.82 -33.10
CA LEU A 478 -3.48 6.00 -32.03
C LEU A 478 -4.36 6.77 -31.02
N ILE A 479 -4.32 8.11 -31.02
CA ILE A 479 -5.14 8.93 -30.11
C ILE A 479 -6.53 9.17 -30.74
N LYS A 480 -7.60 8.63 -30.16
CA LYS A 480 -8.97 9.08 -30.45
C LYS A 480 -9.42 10.00 -29.34
N LEU A 481 -9.59 11.28 -29.62
CA LEU A 481 -10.01 12.28 -28.64
C LEU A 481 -11.55 12.26 -28.45
N PRO A 482 -12.06 12.70 -27.29
CA PRO A 482 -13.46 13.09 -27.18
C PRO A 482 -13.68 14.38 -27.97
N ASN A 483 -14.67 14.38 -28.87
CA ASN A 483 -14.98 15.50 -29.78
C ASN A 483 -15.29 16.83 -29.05
N SER A 484 -15.65 16.77 -27.76
CA SER A 484 -16.18 17.90 -26.99
C SER A 484 -15.21 19.07 -26.76
N ILE A 485 -13.89 18.85 -26.61
CA ILE A 485 -12.92 19.94 -26.37
C ILE A 485 -12.66 20.73 -27.66
N THR A 486 -12.53 20.01 -28.78
CA THR A 486 -12.33 20.61 -30.11
C THR A 486 -13.55 21.39 -30.58
N ASP A 487 -14.75 20.95 -30.21
CA ASP A 487 -15.98 21.61 -30.60
C ASP A 487 -16.10 22.99 -29.95
N VAL A 488 -15.73 23.13 -28.67
CA VAL A 488 -15.73 24.41 -27.95
C VAL A 488 -14.76 25.42 -28.56
N GLY A 489 -13.50 25.02 -28.79
CA GLY A 489 -12.49 25.92 -29.36
C GLY A 489 -12.89 26.42 -30.74
N ASN A 490 -13.33 25.51 -31.62
CA ASN A 490 -13.80 25.87 -32.97
C ASN A 490 -15.09 26.69 -32.95
N SER A 491 -16.00 26.41 -32.01
CA SER A 491 -17.22 27.20 -31.78
C SER A 491 -16.89 28.65 -31.45
N LEU A 492 -16.04 28.89 -30.47
CA LEU A 492 -15.62 30.23 -30.05
C LEU A 492 -14.91 30.99 -31.18
N ILE A 493 -14.03 30.33 -31.94
CA ILE A 493 -13.36 30.96 -33.09
C ILE A 493 -14.38 31.40 -34.15
N ARG A 494 -15.35 30.56 -34.50
CA ARG A 494 -16.39 30.89 -35.50
C ARG A 494 -17.28 32.04 -35.04
N GLN A 495 -17.63 32.09 -33.75
CA GLN A 495 -18.51 33.12 -33.19
C GLN A 495 -17.81 34.47 -33.00
N ASN A 496 -16.47 34.53 -33.02
CA ASN A 496 -15.69 35.74 -32.74
C ASN A 496 -14.67 36.06 -33.84
N PRO A 497 -15.11 36.39 -35.08
CA PRO A 497 -14.22 36.69 -36.18
C PRO A 497 -13.34 37.91 -35.88
N GLY A 498 -12.03 37.78 -36.10
CA GLY A 498 -11.06 38.86 -35.88
C GLY A 498 -10.84 39.23 -34.41
N THR A 499 -11.21 38.35 -33.47
CA THR A 499 -10.92 38.54 -32.04
C THR A 499 -9.64 37.84 -31.60
N PHE A 500 -9.37 36.63 -32.09
CA PHE A 500 -8.18 35.87 -31.73
C PHE A 500 -6.99 36.21 -32.63
N ARG A 501 -5.84 36.52 -32.02
CA ARG A 501 -4.55 36.70 -32.73
C ARG A 501 -3.78 35.40 -32.88
N ASN A 502 -3.99 34.47 -31.96
CA ASN A 502 -3.46 33.11 -31.97
C ASN A 502 -4.57 32.17 -31.49
N THR A 503 -4.84 31.11 -32.24
CA THR A 503 -5.86 30.12 -31.92
C THR A 503 -5.28 28.80 -31.44
N GLU A 504 -3.96 28.64 -31.37
CA GLU A 504 -3.27 27.39 -31.06
C GLU A 504 -3.70 26.82 -29.71
N LEU A 505 -3.89 27.62 -28.66
CA LEU A 505 -4.39 27.08 -27.38
C LEU A 505 -5.84 26.57 -27.45
N LEU A 506 -6.63 27.09 -28.40
CA LEU A 506 -8.01 26.65 -28.65
C LEU A 506 -8.07 25.45 -29.61
N THR A 507 -7.09 25.34 -30.52
CA THR A 507 -7.06 24.31 -31.57
C THR A 507 -6.06 23.19 -31.30
N THR A 508 -5.18 23.31 -30.30
CA THR A 508 -4.27 22.24 -29.88
C THR A 508 -5.07 21.17 -29.17
N THR A 509 -5.04 19.97 -29.73
CA THR A 509 -5.91 18.89 -29.29
C THR A 509 -5.16 17.76 -28.58
N THR A 510 -3.84 17.69 -28.75
CA THR A 510 -3.02 16.62 -28.19
C THR A 510 -2.03 17.14 -27.16
N SER A 511 -1.73 16.28 -26.17
CA SER A 511 -0.65 16.51 -25.22
C SER A 511 0.72 16.63 -25.89
N ILE A 512 0.97 15.89 -26.98
CA ILE A 512 2.22 15.94 -27.73
C ILE A 512 2.43 17.34 -28.32
N ASP A 513 1.43 17.88 -29.02
CA ASP A 513 1.51 19.21 -29.61
C ASP A 513 1.57 20.28 -28.49
N SER A 514 0.90 20.06 -27.36
CA SER A 514 1.01 20.96 -26.20
C SER A 514 2.41 21.03 -25.58
N LEU A 515 3.25 20.01 -25.80
CA LEU A 515 4.61 19.93 -25.27
C LEU A 515 5.68 20.44 -26.25
N SER A 516 5.30 20.88 -27.45
CA SER A 516 6.22 21.47 -28.42
C SER A 516 6.92 22.71 -27.80
N PRO A 517 8.24 22.86 -27.97
CA PRO A 517 8.96 24.06 -27.53
C PRO A 517 8.43 25.36 -28.13
N GLU A 518 7.83 25.27 -29.31
CA GLU A 518 7.18 26.38 -30.02
C GLU A 518 5.81 26.76 -29.43
N SER A 519 5.26 25.97 -28.49
CA SER A 519 3.97 26.26 -27.88
C SER A 519 3.97 27.63 -27.18
N PRO A 520 2.97 28.49 -27.48
CA PRO A 520 2.96 29.88 -27.00
C PRO A 520 2.73 30.00 -25.48
N ILE A 521 2.36 28.90 -24.81
CA ILE A 521 2.13 28.89 -23.36
C ILE A 521 3.42 28.96 -22.55
N PHE A 522 4.53 28.41 -23.05
CA PHE A 522 5.77 28.32 -22.26
C PHE A 522 6.38 29.68 -21.93
N PRO A 523 6.51 30.64 -22.87
CA PRO A 523 6.98 31.99 -22.55
C PRO A 523 6.13 32.69 -21.47
N THR A 524 4.81 32.48 -21.50
CA THR A 524 3.90 33.04 -20.50
C THR A 524 4.06 32.34 -19.15
N MET A 525 4.08 31.01 -19.09
CA MET A 525 4.31 30.24 -17.86
C MET A 525 5.66 30.52 -17.20
N LEU A 526 6.69 30.82 -17.98
CA LEU A 526 8.02 31.15 -17.47
C LEU A 526 8.07 32.53 -16.81
N ARG A 527 7.28 33.49 -17.29
CA ARG A 527 7.17 34.85 -16.75
C ARG A 527 6.11 34.98 -15.66
N ALA A 528 5.14 34.07 -15.62
CA ALA A 528 4.06 34.07 -14.64
C ALA A 528 4.61 34.16 -13.19
N PRO A 529 4.08 35.07 -12.36
CA PRO A 529 4.45 35.15 -10.96
C PRO A 529 4.21 33.81 -10.26
N ARG A 530 5.16 33.40 -9.42
CA ARG A 530 5.03 32.20 -8.58
C ARG A 530 4.47 32.59 -7.23
N ALA A 531 3.69 31.70 -6.62
CA ALA A 531 3.26 31.85 -5.24
C ALA A 531 4.49 31.94 -4.30
N PRO A 532 4.65 33.04 -3.53
CA PRO A 532 5.84 33.25 -2.71
C PRO A 532 5.96 32.26 -1.52
N TRP A 533 4.86 31.58 -1.17
CA TRP A 533 4.83 30.57 -0.10
C TRP A 533 5.18 29.15 -0.58
N VAL A 534 5.46 28.95 -1.88
CA VAL A 534 5.73 27.62 -2.45
C VAL A 534 7.23 27.41 -2.60
N LEU A 535 7.74 26.31 -2.04
CA LEU A 535 9.09 25.82 -2.27
C LEU A 535 9.14 24.96 -3.54
N TYR A 536 10.12 25.22 -4.40
CA TYR A 536 10.29 24.50 -5.68
C TYR A 536 11.58 23.68 -5.67
N HIS A 537 11.47 22.41 -6.03
CA HIS A 537 12.59 21.50 -6.22
C HIS A 537 12.55 20.93 -7.63
N ASN A 538 13.70 20.79 -8.28
CA ASN A 538 13.79 20.22 -9.61
C ASN A 538 14.88 19.15 -9.67
N ILE A 539 14.50 17.96 -10.12
CA ILE A 539 15.38 16.82 -10.32
C ILE A 539 15.55 16.63 -11.83
N ILE A 540 16.76 16.84 -12.32
CA ILE A 540 17.10 16.74 -13.74
C ILE A 540 18.03 15.53 -13.92
N GLY A 541 17.61 14.58 -14.76
CA GLY A 541 18.50 13.53 -15.23
C GLY A 541 19.36 14.03 -16.39
N VAL A 542 20.67 13.82 -16.31
CA VAL A 542 21.60 14.08 -17.42
C VAL A 542 22.10 12.73 -17.92
N ILE A 543 21.70 12.37 -19.13
CA ILE A 543 22.22 11.18 -19.81
C ILE A 543 23.28 11.67 -20.78
N SER A 544 24.52 11.18 -20.64
CA SER A 544 25.55 11.42 -21.65
C SER A 544 25.08 10.82 -22.97
N LYS A 545 25.02 11.62 -24.05
CA LYS A 545 24.80 11.08 -25.39
C LYS A 545 25.97 10.15 -25.70
N SER A 546 25.76 8.83 -25.61
CA SER A 546 26.65 7.90 -26.28
C SER A 546 26.37 8.02 -27.76
N ASN A 547 27.11 8.87 -28.45
CA ASN A 547 27.26 8.72 -29.89
C ASN A 547 27.82 7.32 -30.11
N TRP A 548 27.32 6.61 -31.13
CA TRP A 548 27.92 5.34 -31.58
C TRP A 548 29.41 5.50 -31.94
N PHE A 549 29.89 6.74 -32.02
CA PHE A 549 31.29 7.14 -32.08
C PHE A 549 31.63 8.12 -30.93
N GLY A 550 32.29 7.61 -29.88
CA GLY A 550 33.18 8.39 -29.02
C GLY A 550 32.55 9.25 -27.91
N LYS A 551 33.16 9.14 -26.72
CA LYS A 551 33.02 10.05 -25.58
C LYS A 551 33.62 11.42 -25.91
N GLU A 552 33.03 12.47 -25.36
CA GLU A 552 33.80 13.58 -24.76
C GLU A 552 33.39 13.72 -23.29
#